data_AF-A0A963B885-F1
#
_entry.id   AF-A0A963B885-F1
#
_cell.length_a   1.000
_cell.length_b   1.000
_cell.length_c   1.000
_cell.angle_alpha   90.00
_cell.angle_beta   90.00
_cell.angle_gamma   90.00
#
_symmetry.space_group_name_H-M   'P 1'
#
loop_
_entity.id
_entity.type
_entity.pdbx_description
1 polymer ?
#
loop_
_entity_poly.entity_id
_entity_poly.type
_entity_poly.pdbx_seq_one_letter_code
_entity_poly.pdbx_strand_id
1 'polypeptide(L)'
;MQNVRGARLAIFNGIPDKAQVYTDAAATRVVAALKDVDKYALDIKKPVQEGEEYVPMHASLGIVEGFVPDETKMKHIAKANEHLHKGETKKAVEVLKLGAIDVALSTELVPLKSAKSHIDEAVRLIGDGKYYEANLALKALEDAVVIETFAVDAIPKTKAGS
;
A
#
# COMPACT_ATOMS: atom_id res chain seq x y z
N MET A 1 1.35 -6.82 5.75
CA MET A 1 -0.02 -6.62 6.28
C MET A 1 -0.87 -7.89 6.39
N GLN A 2 -0.98 -8.78 5.38
CA GLN A 2 -1.86 -9.96 5.49
C GLN A 2 -1.60 -10.84 6.73
N ASN A 3 -0.33 -11.15 7.04
CA ASN A 3 -0.02 -11.92 8.24
C ASN A 3 -0.29 -11.14 9.54
N VAL A 4 -0.16 -9.81 9.53
CA VAL A 4 -0.51 -8.97 10.70
C VAL A 4 -1.99 -9.14 11.03
N ARG A 5 -2.86 -8.98 10.01
CA ARG A 5 -4.31 -9.23 10.13
C ARG A 5 -4.61 -10.66 10.56
N GLY A 6 -3.92 -11.64 9.95
CA GLY A 6 -4.04 -13.07 10.29
C GLY A 6 -3.65 -13.38 11.74
N ALA A 7 -2.57 -12.79 12.25
CA ALA A 7 -2.13 -12.94 13.63
C ALA A 7 -3.15 -12.38 14.61
N ARG A 8 -3.68 -11.17 14.36
CA ARG A 8 -4.74 -10.57 15.19
C ARG A 8 -5.99 -11.47 15.25
N LEU A 9 -6.44 -11.99 14.12
CA LEU A 9 -7.57 -12.92 14.07
C LEU A 9 -7.27 -14.23 14.83
N ALA A 10 -6.07 -14.79 14.67
CA ALA A 10 -5.66 -16.00 15.37
C ALA A 10 -5.63 -15.82 16.90
N ILE A 11 -5.17 -14.65 17.38
CA ILE A 11 -5.21 -14.27 18.81
C ILE A 11 -6.66 -14.32 19.32
N PHE A 12 -7.59 -13.63 18.67
CA PHE A 12 -8.99 -13.58 19.13
C PHE A 12 -9.72 -14.91 19.05
N ASN A 13 -9.33 -15.77 18.10
CA ASN A 13 -9.90 -17.10 17.95
C ASN A 13 -9.29 -18.14 18.90
N GLY A 14 -8.39 -17.74 19.81
CA GLY A 14 -7.77 -18.64 20.77
C GLY A 14 -6.78 -19.63 20.13
N ILE A 15 -6.12 -19.23 19.03
CA ILE A 15 -5.16 -20.06 18.30
C ILE A 15 -3.75 -19.41 18.34
N PRO A 16 -3.12 -19.30 19.52
CA PRO A 16 -1.88 -18.54 19.69
C PRO A 16 -0.71 -19.09 18.86
N ASP A 17 -0.63 -20.39 18.63
CA ASP A 17 0.41 -21.00 17.78
C ASP A 17 0.35 -20.46 16.34
N LYS A 18 -0.86 -20.26 15.80
CA LYS A 18 -1.02 -19.65 14.47
C LYS A 18 -0.70 -18.16 14.51
N ALA A 19 -1.02 -17.47 15.61
CA ALA A 19 -0.65 -16.06 15.76
C ALA A 19 0.87 -15.87 15.73
N GLN A 20 1.61 -16.75 16.41
CA GLN A 20 3.07 -16.77 16.38
C GLN A 20 3.59 -16.98 14.95
N VAL A 21 3.12 -18.02 14.25
CA VAL A 21 3.51 -18.31 12.86
C VAL A 21 3.29 -17.10 11.94
N TYR A 22 2.12 -16.47 12.03
CA TYR A 22 1.83 -15.28 11.22
C TYR A 22 2.74 -14.09 11.59
N THR A 23 2.97 -13.86 12.88
CA THR A 23 3.79 -12.73 13.35
C THR A 23 5.26 -12.91 12.96
N ASP A 24 5.82 -14.11 13.09
CA ASP A 24 7.20 -14.43 12.64
C ASP A 24 7.35 -14.27 11.12
N ALA A 25 6.32 -14.69 10.38
CA ALA A 25 6.28 -14.52 8.94
C ALA A 25 6.15 -13.04 8.53
N ALA A 26 5.54 -12.18 9.35
CA ALA A 26 5.56 -10.73 9.18
C ALA A 26 6.95 -10.15 9.51
N ALA A 27 7.58 -10.61 10.59
CA ALA A 27 8.90 -10.18 11.03
C ALA A 27 9.97 -10.45 9.96
N THR A 28 9.94 -11.66 9.39
CA THR A 28 10.83 -12.03 8.28
C THR A 28 10.65 -11.11 7.08
N ARG A 29 9.39 -10.78 6.72
CA ARG A 29 9.09 -9.95 5.55
C ARG A 29 9.47 -8.49 5.77
N VAL A 30 9.25 -7.92 6.95
CA VAL A 30 9.62 -6.51 7.20
C VAL A 30 11.14 -6.33 7.22
N VAL A 31 11.90 -7.32 7.71
CA VAL A 31 13.37 -7.32 7.61
C VAL A 31 13.83 -7.39 6.16
N ALA A 32 13.19 -8.21 5.33
CA ALA A 32 13.49 -8.25 3.89
C ALA A 32 13.17 -6.91 3.21
N ALA A 33 12.00 -6.33 3.50
CA ALA A 33 11.60 -5.03 2.96
C ALA A 33 12.56 -3.90 3.34
N LEU A 34 13.09 -3.91 4.57
CA LEU A 34 14.10 -2.94 5.01
C LEU A 34 15.43 -3.06 4.25
N LYS A 35 15.83 -4.27 3.83
CA LYS A 35 17.06 -4.46 3.03
C LYS A 35 16.92 -3.90 1.61
N ASP A 36 15.71 -3.94 1.08
CA ASP A 36 15.39 -3.46 -0.27
C ASP A 36 14.67 -2.10 -0.24
N VAL A 37 14.73 -1.36 0.88
CA VAL A 37 13.92 -0.15 1.09
C VAL A 37 14.14 0.89 -0.01
N ASP A 38 15.38 1.12 -0.43
CA ASP A 38 15.70 2.11 -1.47
C ASP A 38 15.02 1.79 -2.82
N LYS A 39 14.77 0.51 -3.11
CA LYS A 39 14.14 0.07 -4.36
C LYS A 39 12.66 0.39 -4.39
N TYR A 40 12.00 0.40 -3.24
CA TYR A 40 10.53 0.42 -3.15
C TYR A 40 9.97 1.64 -2.42
N ALA A 41 10.76 2.29 -1.57
CA ALA A 41 10.34 3.49 -0.85
C ALA A 41 10.04 4.60 -1.84
N LEU A 42 8.87 5.22 -1.69
CA LEU A 42 8.48 6.35 -2.52
C LEU A 42 9.19 7.63 -2.05
N ASP A 43 9.65 8.43 -3.00
CA ASP A 43 10.11 9.80 -2.71
C ASP A 43 8.89 10.72 -2.57
N ILE A 44 8.29 10.67 -1.38
CA ILE A 44 7.17 11.54 -1.02
C ILE A 44 7.67 12.82 -0.36
N LYS A 45 7.22 13.97 -0.86
CA LYS A 45 7.67 15.30 -0.38
C LYS A 45 7.33 15.59 1.08
N LYS A 46 6.41 14.85 1.68
CA LYS A 46 5.93 15.03 3.06
C LYS A 46 5.67 13.67 3.71
N PRO A 47 6.70 13.01 4.26
CA PRO A 47 6.46 11.84 5.09
C PRO A 47 5.61 12.25 6.30
N VAL A 48 4.61 11.44 6.65
CA VAL A 48 3.72 11.72 7.80
C VAL A 48 4.50 11.68 9.12
N GLN A 49 5.61 10.93 9.16
CA GLN A 49 6.53 10.86 10.28
C GLN A 49 7.98 11.02 9.83
N GLU A 50 8.74 11.83 10.58
CA GLU A 50 10.15 12.09 10.27
C GLU A 50 11.00 10.81 10.45
N GLY A 51 11.92 10.57 9.52
CA GLY A 51 12.80 9.42 9.55
C GLY A 51 12.17 8.10 9.11
N GLU A 52 10.90 8.08 8.72
CA GLU A 52 10.23 6.90 8.15
C GLU A 52 10.47 6.77 6.64
N GLU A 53 10.51 5.51 6.20
CA GLU A 53 10.52 5.13 4.79
C GLU A 53 9.19 4.46 4.45
N TYR A 54 8.47 5.02 3.49
CA TYR A 54 7.14 4.55 3.12
C TYR A 54 7.20 3.67 1.89
N VAL A 55 6.83 2.40 2.07
CA VAL A 55 6.76 1.42 0.99
C VAL A 55 5.30 1.14 0.63
N PRO A 56 4.93 1.23 -0.66
CA PRO A 56 3.59 0.90 -1.12
C PRO A 56 3.38 -0.61 -1.08
N MET A 57 2.34 -1.08 -0.40
CA MET A 57 2.03 -2.52 -0.28
C MET A 57 0.83 -2.95 -1.12
N HIS A 58 -0.14 -2.06 -1.31
CA HIS A 58 -1.33 -2.30 -2.12
C HIS A 58 -1.62 -1.05 -2.93
N ALA A 59 -2.12 -1.23 -4.15
CA ALA A 59 -2.51 -0.13 -5.02
C ALA A 59 -3.79 -0.47 -5.76
N SER A 60 -4.66 0.52 -5.93
CA SER A 60 -5.91 0.43 -6.65
C SER A 60 -6.08 1.65 -7.55
N LEU A 61 -6.79 1.47 -8.67
CA LEU A 61 -7.15 2.56 -9.57
C LEU A 61 -8.58 3.00 -9.27
N GLY A 62 -8.75 4.29 -8.98
CA GLY A 62 -10.04 4.96 -8.95
C GLY A 62 -10.35 5.56 -10.31
N ILE A 63 -11.57 5.30 -10.80
CA ILE A 63 -12.10 5.91 -12.02
C ILE A 63 -13.26 6.80 -11.62
N VAL A 64 -13.22 8.07 -12.02
CA VAL A 64 -14.28 9.04 -11.77
C VAL A 64 -14.82 9.52 -13.10
N GLU A 65 -16.08 9.21 -13.36
CA GLU A 65 -16.80 9.65 -14.55
C GLU A 65 -18.31 9.75 -14.28
N GLY A 66 -19.05 10.34 -15.22
CA GLY A 66 -20.51 10.45 -15.13
C GLY A 66 -21.30 9.20 -15.52
N PHE A 67 -20.68 8.14 -16.05
CA PHE A 67 -21.34 6.91 -16.56
C PHE A 67 -22.47 7.11 -17.60
N VAL A 68 -22.62 8.34 -18.12
CA VAL A 68 -23.53 8.64 -19.23
C VAL A 68 -22.82 8.30 -20.54
N PRO A 69 -23.42 7.46 -21.41
CA PRO A 69 -22.91 7.20 -22.74
C PRO A 69 -22.90 8.47 -23.60
N ASP A 70 -21.78 8.73 -24.26
CA ASP A 70 -21.59 9.87 -25.16
C ASP A 70 -20.64 9.46 -26.29
N GLU A 71 -20.94 9.84 -27.53
CA GLU A 71 -20.12 9.46 -28.69
C GLU A 71 -18.70 10.04 -28.61
N THR A 72 -18.55 11.25 -28.07
CA THR A 72 -17.24 11.89 -27.91
C THR A 72 -16.42 11.13 -26.87
N LYS A 73 -17.02 10.81 -25.72
CA LYS A 73 -16.41 9.96 -24.68
C LYS A 73 -15.98 8.60 -25.23
N MET A 74 -16.82 7.92 -26.02
CA MET A 74 -16.46 6.63 -26.63
C MET A 74 -15.22 6.73 -27.55
N LYS A 75 -15.09 7.81 -28.31
CA LYS A 75 -13.89 8.07 -29.14
C LYS A 75 -12.63 8.26 -28.27
N HIS A 76 -12.75 8.97 -27.15
CA HIS A 76 -11.64 9.12 -26.20
C HIS A 76 -11.26 7.78 -25.56
N ILE A 77 -12.23 6.96 -25.14
CA ILE A 77 -11.96 5.61 -24.61
C ILE A 77 -11.24 4.74 -25.65
N ALA A 78 -11.72 4.70 -26.89
CA ALA A 78 -11.09 3.92 -27.96
C ALA A 78 -9.63 4.37 -28.19
N LYS A 79 -9.38 5.68 -28.24
CA LYS A 79 -8.02 6.21 -28.41
C LYS A 79 -7.12 5.99 -27.20
N ALA A 80 -7.67 6.03 -25.98
CA ALA A 80 -6.93 5.66 -24.78
C ALA A 80 -6.52 4.18 -24.83
N ASN A 81 -7.40 3.27 -25.28
CA ASN A 81 -7.06 1.86 -25.47
C ASN A 81 -5.93 1.66 -26.49
N GLU A 82 -5.95 2.41 -27.61
CA GLU A 82 -4.84 2.38 -28.58
C GLU A 82 -3.49 2.77 -27.95
N HIS A 83 -3.48 3.79 -27.09
CA HIS A 83 -2.29 4.20 -26.35
C HIS A 83 -1.87 3.14 -25.33
N LEU A 84 -2.80 2.54 -24.60
CA LEU A 84 -2.50 1.45 -23.64
C LEU A 84 -1.90 0.23 -24.33
N HIS A 85 -2.42 -0.17 -25.50
CA HIS A 85 -1.85 -1.26 -26.30
C HIS A 85 -0.41 -1.01 -26.74
N LYS A 86 0.02 0.26 -26.81
CA LYS A 86 1.39 0.67 -27.15
C LYS A 86 2.27 0.90 -25.91
N GLY A 87 1.74 0.69 -24.70
CA GLY A 87 2.44 1.01 -23.44
C GLY A 87 2.54 2.51 -23.14
N GLU A 88 1.75 3.34 -23.83
CA GLU A 88 1.80 4.80 -23.71
C GLU A 88 0.84 5.30 -22.61
N THR A 89 1.00 4.81 -21.37
CA THR A 89 0.08 5.05 -20.24
C THR A 89 -0.21 6.53 -19.99
N LYS A 90 0.80 7.40 -20.08
CA LYS A 90 0.62 8.85 -19.91
C LYS A 90 -0.32 9.45 -20.95
N LYS A 91 -0.13 9.09 -22.24
CA LYS A 91 -1.00 9.55 -23.33
C LYS A 91 -2.42 9.00 -23.17
N ALA A 92 -2.56 7.75 -22.73
CA ALA A 92 -3.86 7.17 -22.47
C ALA A 92 -4.65 7.96 -21.40
N VAL A 93 -4.01 8.31 -20.28
CA VAL A 93 -4.66 9.10 -19.21
C VAL A 93 -4.99 10.52 -19.68
N GLU A 94 -4.10 11.17 -20.42
CA GLU A 94 -4.38 12.48 -21.02
C GLU A 94 -5.63 12.44 -21.92
N VAL A 95 -5.78 11.39 -22.73
CA VAL A 95 -6.94 11.19 -23.60
C VAL A 95 -8.21 10.87 -22.80
N LEU A 96 -8.13 10.05 -21.75
CA LEU A 96 -9.27 9.76 -20.86
C LEU A 96 -9.80 11.04 -20.19
N LYS A 97 -8.89 11.92 -19.74
CA LYS A 97 -9.25 13.19 -19.14
C LYS A 97 -10.02 14.11 -20.10
N LEU A 98 -9.67 14.12 -21.39
CA LEU A 98 -10.43 14.85 -22.41
C LEU A 98 -11.86 14.32 -22.58
N GLY A 99 -12.09 13.04 -22.29
CA GLY A 99 -13.40 12.40 -22.25
C GLY A 99 -14.16 12.55 -20.93
N ALA A 100 -13.70 13.44 -20.02
CA ALA A 100 -14.20 13.59 -18.66
C ALA A 100 -14.17 12.29 -17.84
N ILE A 101 -13.09 11.51 -18.00
CA ILE A 101 -12.79 10.33 -17.21
C ILE A 101 -11.48 10.60 -16.47
N ASP A 102 -11.57 10.84 -15.16
CA ASP A 102 -10.40 11.02 -14.32
C ASP A 102 -9.95 9.67 -13.75
N VAL A 103 -8.63 9.46 -13.72
CA VAL A 103 -8.01 8.25 -13.18
C VAL A 103 -7.04 8.65 -12.08
N ALA A 104 -7.15 8.00 -10.93
CA ALA A 104 -6.25 8.21 -9.79
C ALA A 104 -5.72 6.86 -9.27
N LEU A 105 -4.50 6.86 -8.76
CA LEU A 105 -3.88 5.73 -8.07
C LEU A 105 -3.98 5.94 -6.57
N SER A 106 -4.67 5.07 -5.85
CA SER A 106 -4.67 5.04 -4.39
C SER A 106 -3.77 3.91 -3.89
N THR A 107 -2.93 4.16 -2.90
CA THR A 107 -2.00 3.16 -2.37
C THR A 107 -1.89 3.19 -0.86
N GLU A 108 -1.76 2.00 -0.26
CA GLU A 108 -1.44 1.81 1.14
C GLU A 108 0.09 1.90 1.34
N LEU A 109 0.54 2.90 2.07
CA LEU A 109 1.93 3.18 2.41
C LEU A 109 2.24 2.72 3.84
N VAL A 110 3.21 1.81 3.96
CA VAL A 110 3.64 1.27 5.25
C VAL A 110 4.93 1.97 5.71
N PRO A 111 4.96 2.60 6.90
CA PRO A 111 6.19 3.14 7.51
C PRO A 111 7.05 1.98 8.03
N LEU A 112 8.13 1.63 7.31
CA LEU A 112 8.84 0.38 7.55
C LEU A 112 9.55 0.27 8.90
N LYS A 113 10.07 1.37 9.47
CA LYS A 113 10.78 1.29 10.76
C LYS A 113 9.79 1.07 11.89
N SER A 114 8.71 1.85 11.93
CA SER A 114 7.59 1.65 12.85
C SER A 114 6.96 0.25 12.69
N ALA A 115 6.77 -0.22 11.46
CA ALA A 115 6.28 -1.57 11.19
C ALA A 115 7.15 -2.64 11.82
N LYS A 116 8.48 -2.54 11.67
CA LYS A 116 9.40 -3.47 12.31
C LYS A 116 9.30 -3.41 13.83
N SER A 117 9.28 -2.22 14.41
CA SER A 117 9.19 -2.05 15.87
C SER A 117 7.94 -2.72 16.44
N HIS A 118 6.77 -2.46 15.87
CA HIS A 118 5.51 -3.05 16.33
C HIS A 118 5.44 -4.56 16.12
N ILE A 119 6.01 -5.08 15.03
CA ILE A 119 6.07 -6.53 14.79
C ILE A 119 6.99 -7.20 15.81
N ASP A 120 8.19 -6.66 16.04
CA ASP A 120 9.12 -7.21 17.03
C ASP A 120 8.52 -7.22 18.44
N GLU A 121 7.81 -6.14 18.80
CA GLU A 121 7.08 -6.06 20.06
C GLU A 121 5.98 -7.13 20.16
N ALA A 122 5.22 -7.32 19.08
CA ALA A 122 4.18 -8.35 19.03
C ALA A 122 4.77 -9.77 19.15
N VAL A 123 5.89 -10.07 18.46
CA VAL A 123 6.60 -11.36 18.61
C VAL A 123 6.93 -11.62 20.07
N ARG A 124 7.53 -10.62 20.75
CA ARG A 124 7.89 -10.74 22.17
C ARG A 124 6.66 -10.95 23.05
N LEU A 125 5.60 -10.17 22.85
CA LEU A 125 4.37 -10.25 23.64
C LEU A 125 3.63 -11.58 23.46
N ILE A 126 3.60 -12.15 22.25
CA ILE A 126 3.02 -13.48 22.02
C ILE A 126 3.85 -14.53 22.76
N GLY A 127 5.19 -14.46 22.70
CA GLY A 127 6.08 -15.34 23.45
C GLY A 127 5.89 -15.26 24.98
N ASP A 128 5.54 -14.08 25.50
CA ASP A 128 5.22 -13.85 26.91
C ASP A 128 3.78 -14.27 27.29
N GLY A 129 2.97 -14.76 26.33
CA GLY A 129 1.55 -15.07 26.55
C GLY A 129 0.64 -13.84 26.69
N LYS A 130 1.15 -12.64 26.39
CA LYS A 130 0.43 -11.35 26.46
C LYS A 130 -0.30 -11.06 25.15
N TYR A 131 -1.28 -11.91 24.83
CA TYR A 131 -1.92 -11.91 23.52
C TYR A 131 -2.75 -10.65 23.23
N TYR A 132 -3.37 -10.07 24.26
CA TYR A 132 -4.16 -8.84 24.07
C TYR A 132 -3.26 -7.67 23.69
N GLU A 133 -2.16 -7.50 24.42
CA GLU A 133 -1.14 -6.49 24.18
C GLU A 133 -0.45 -6.71 22.82
N ALA A 134 -0.14 -7.96 22.47
CA ALA A 134 0.37 -8.29 21.14
C ALA A 134 -0.59 -7.85 20.03
N ASN A 135 -1.90 -8.09 20.20
CA ASN A 135 -2.90 -7.60 19.26
C ASN A 135 -2.93 -6.06 19.18
N LEU A 136 -2.74 -5.35 20.29
CA LEU A 136 -2.66 -3.88 20.28
C LEU A 136 -1.42 -3.38 19.52
N ALA A 137 -0.26 -4.01 19.70
CA ALA A 137 0.94 -3.68 18.94
C ALA A 137 0.74 -3.91 17.42
N LEU A 138 0.13 -5.04 17.04
CA LEU A 138 -0.21 -5.33 15.64
C LEU A 138 -1.25 -4.36 15.08
N LYS A 139 -2.21 -3.92 15.90
CA LYS A 139 -3.19 -2.90 15.51
C LYS A 139 -2.53 -1.53 15.32
N ALA A 140 -1.60 -1.14 16.17
CA ALA A 140 -0.87 0.12 16.03
C ALA A 140 -0.13 0.19 14.68
N LEU A 141 0.45 -0.92 14.22
CA LEU A 141 0.99 -1.02 12.86
C LEU A 141 -0.09 -0.81 11.79
N GLU A 142 -1.24 -1.45 11.89
CA GLU A 142 -2.33 -1.24 10.92
C GLU A 142 -2.82 0.21 10.88
N ASP A 143 -2.91 0.86 12.04
CA ASP A 143 -3.32 2.26 12.15
C ASP A 143 -2.25 3.24 11.64
N ALA A 144 -0.98 2.82 11.61
CA ALA A 144 0.12 3.61 11.07
C ALA A 144 0.23 3.56 9.53
N VAL A 145 -0.53 2.69 8.86
CA VAL A 145 -0.59 2.65 7.40
C VAL A 145 -1.30 3.91 6.88
N VAL A 146 -0.66 4.62 5.96
CA VAL A 146 -1.19 5.83 5.33
C VAL A 146 -1.78 5.46 3.98
N ILE A 147 -2.93 6.03 3.63
CA ILE A 147 -3.48 5.92 2.28
C ILE A 147 -3.18 7.23 1.55
N GLU A 148 -2.47 7.13 0.43
CA GLU A 148 -2.20 8.28 -0.44
C GLU A 148 -2.87 8.06 -1.80
N THR A 149 -3.36 9.15 -2.38
CA THR A 149 -3.97 9.15 -3.71
C THR A 149 -3.21 10.10 -4.62
N PHE A 150 -2.74 9.59 -5.75
CA PHE A 150 -1.99 10.32 -6.76
C PHE A 150 -2.78 10.41 -8.06
N ALA A 151 -2.73 11.58 -8.70
CA ALA A 151 -3.02 11.63 -10.14
C ALA A 151 -1.95 10.80 -10.87
N VAL A 152 -2.32 10.13 -11.97
CA VAL A 152 -1.40 9.20 -12.65
C VAL A 152 -0.13 9.89 -13.18
N ASP A 153 -0.20 11.18 -13.52
CA ASP A 153 0.94 11.99 -13.95
C ASP A 153 1.80 12.53 -12.79
N ALA A 154 1.35 12.35 -11.55
CA ALA A 154 2.00 12.78 -10.31
C ALA A 154 2.39 11.61 -9.40
N ILE A 155 2.40 10.37 -9.91
CA ILE A 155 2.86 9.21 -9.15
C ILE A 155 4.34 9.42 -8.77
N PRO A 156 4.69 9.39 -7.48
CA PRO A 156 6.06 9.58 -7.04
C PRO A 156 6.95 8.44 -7.54
N LYS A 157 8.21 8.78 -7.82
CA LYS A 157 9.22 7.77 -8.12
C LYS A 157 9.64 7.05 -6.84
N THR A 158 10.24 5.88 -7.01
CA THR A 158 10.98 5.26 -5.90
C THR A 158 12.32 5.97 -5.71
N LYS A 159 12.87 5.91 -4.51
CA LYS A 159 14.17 6.53 -4.16
C LYS A 159 15.31 6.07 -5.07
N ALA A 160 15.34 4.79 -5.45
CA ALA A 160 16.32 4.27 -6.41
C ALA A 160 16.20 4.88 -7.84
N GLY A 161 15.05 5.45 -8.20
CA GLY A 161 14.81 6.11 -9.48
C GLY A 161 14.75 7.64 -9.42
N SER A 162 15.07 8.22 -8.25
CA SER A 162 15.01 9.66 -7.96
C SER A 162 16.29 10.37 -8.39
#